data_AF-A0A7S4F0J4-F1
#
_entry.id   AF-A0A7S4F0J4-F1
#
_cell.length_a   1.000
_cell.length_b   1.000
_cell.length_c   1.000
_cell.angle_alpha   90.00
_cell.angle_beta   90.00
_cell.angle_gamma   90.00
#
_symmetry.space_group_name_H-M   'P 1'
#
loop_
_entity.id
_entity.type
_entity.pdbx_description
1 polymer ?
#
loop_
_entity_poly.entity_id
_entity_poly.type
_entity_poly.pdbx_seq_one_letter_code
_entity_poly.pdbx_strand_id
1 'polypeptide(L)'
;HSAAFLSCLYQSIPVLCHPARAVAILPRSCLCSPGSVSASPRSQPSPCPTAPLSLYLSRCAPLTLAPLAAFSLLMFDPGDARAQANYFRDPTKTNSTPYLRHSELAKWNGETGEDMSAHKANWAKTQRFVWVMGTEDTMVWPREGEHWAAPTDKYPKDLSALPMKQTRWYTEDTFGLRTAEEAGKNFFETFKGEHIRFTEAELQQWLVKHFV
;
A
#
# COMPACT_ATOMS: atom_id res chain seq x y z
N HIS A 1 -8.59 11.97 17.18
CA HIS A 1 -8.40 12.33 15.76
C HIS A 1 -7.85 11.11 15.05
N SER A 2 -8.71 10.27 14.48
CA SER A 2 -8.29 9.08 13.74
C SER A 2 -8.49 9.38 12.25
N ALA A 3 -7.40 9.69 11.57
CA ALA A 3 -7.34 9.77 10.11
C ALA A 3 -6.90 8.41 9.57
N ALA A 4 -7.68 7.82 8.67
CA ALA A 4 -7.31 6.59 7.99
C ALA A 4 -6.93 6.92 6.53
N PHE A 5 -5.64 6.87 6.23
CA PHE A 5 -5.16 6.74 4.84
C PHE A 5 -5.25 5.26 4.48
N LEU A 6 -6.29 4.86 3.74
CA LEU A 6 -6.53 3.44 3.44
C LEU A 6 -6.82 3.16 1.96
N SER A 7 -6.37 3.99 1.00
CA SER A 7 -6.48 3.61 -0.42
C SER A 7 -5.33 2.70 -0.89
N CYS A 8 -4.11 2.85 -0.36
CA CYS A 8 -2.93 2.18 -0.96
C CYS A 8 -2.72 0.69 -0.62
N LEU A 9 -3.48 0.10 0.31
CA LEU A 9 -3.31 -1.33 0.67
C LEU A 9 -4.38 -2.24 0.07
N TYR A 10 -5.39 -1.66 -0.56
CA TYR A 10 -6.50 -2.38 -1.18
C TYR A 10 -6.20 -2.50 -2.68
N GLN A 11 -5.90 -3.71 -3.16
CA GLN A 11 -5.88 -4.12 -4.58
C GLN A 11 -4.58 -3.95 -5.41
N SER A 12 -3.41 -4.31 -4.91
CA SER A 12 -2.19 -4.39 -5.75
C SER A 12 -1.71 -5.83 -5.96
N ILE A 13 -1.88 -6.42 -7.15
CA ILE A 13 -1.05 -7.54 -7.59
C ILE A 13 -0.41 -7.21 -8.96
N PRO A 14 0.92 -7.33 -9.09
CA PRO A 14 1.57 -7.31 -10.39
C PRO A 14 1.25 -8.60 -11.14
N VAL A 15 0.67 -8.47 -12.34
CA VAL A 15 0.55 -9.58 -13.29
C VAL A 15 1.95 -9.94 -13.79
N LEU A 16 2.59 -10.95 -13.18
CA LEU A 16 3.85 -11.52 -13.67
C LEU A 16 3.73 -13.04 -13.78
N CYS A 17 3.02 -13.48 -14.82
CA CYS A 17 3.16 -14.82 -15.37
C CYS A 17 4.14 -14.78 -16.54
N HIS A 18 5.44 -14.94 -16.29
CA HIS A 18 6.35 -15.55 -17.28
C HIS A 18 7.58 -16.21 -16.62
N PRO A 19 7.91 -17.48 -16.94
CA PRO A 19 8.95 -18.24 -16.26
C PRO A 19 10.27 -18.11 -17.02
N ALA A 20 11.14 -17.15 -16.66
CA ALA A 20 12.57 -17.25 -16.96
C ALA A 20 13.38 -16.18 -16.22
N ARG A 21 14.37 -16.64 -15.45
CA ARG A 21 15.54 -15.90 -14.95
C ARG A 21 15.28 -14.85 -13.86
N ALA A 22 15.29 -15.32 -12.61
CA ALA A 22 15.68 -14.51 -11.48
C ALA A 22 17.16 -14.09 -11.64
N VAL A 23 17.40 -12.81 -11.94
CA VAL A 23 18.70 -12.18 -11.72
C VAL A 23 18.54 -11.26 -10.52
N ALA A 24 19.13 -11.66 -9.40
CA ALA A 24 19.17 -10.84 -8.20
C ALA A 24 20.04 -9.61 -8.47
N ILE A 25 19.42 -8.44 -8.62
CA ILE A 25 20.11 -7.15 -8.56
C ILE A 25 20.17 -6.77 -7.08
N LEU A 26 21.26 -7.11 -6.43
CA LEU A 26 21.61 -6.57 -5.12
C LEU A 26 21.83 -5.04 -5.25
N PRO A 27 21.33 -4.21 -4.33
CA PRO A 27 21.68 -2.80 -4.30
C PRO A 27 23.19 -2.67 -4.01
N ARG A 28 23.88 -1.88 -4.83
CA ARG A 28 25.28 -1.50 -4.65
C ARG A 28 25.47 -0.92 -3.25
N SER A 29 25.99 -1.71 -2.34
CA SER A 29 26.68 -1.24 -1.14
C SER A 29 27.88 -0.40 -1.59
N CYS A 30 28.10 0.73 -0.91
CA CYS A 30 29.24 1.62 -1.10
C CYS A 30 30.56 0.83 -1.18
N LEU A 31 31.10 0.69 -2.39
CA LEU A 31 32.44 0.19 -2.63
C LEU A 31 33.42 1.36 -2.49
N CYS A 32 33.98 1.56 -1.31
CA CYS A 32 35.28 2.22 -1.19
C CYS A 32 36.36 1.21 -1.60
N SER A 33 36.90 1.33 -2.82
CA SER A 33 38.13 0.63 -3.21
C SER A 33 39.36 1.41 -2.72
N PRO A 34 40.43 0.72 -2.31
CA PRO A 34 41.65 1.37 -1.83
C PRO A 34 42.56 1.80 -2.99
N GLY A 35 42.94 3.08 -2.99
CA GLY A 35 44.26 3.54 -3.39
C GLY A 35 44.62 3.67 -4.87
N SER A 36 44.84 4.91 -5.30
CA SER A 36 46.10 5.29 -5.94
C SER A 36 46.39 6.77 -5.66
N VAL A 37 47.44 7.01 -4.87
CA VAL A 37 47.94 8.32 -4.46
C VAL A 37 48.73 8.96 -5.61
N SER A 38 48.48 10.24 -5.90
CA SER A 38 49.42 11.11 -6.60
C SER A 38 49.57 12.43 -5.83
N ALA A 39 50.68 12.49 -5.08
CA ALA A 39 51.46 13.59 -4.52
C ALA A 39 50.94 15.07 -4.45
N SER A 40 50.86 15.55 -3.19
CA SER A 40 51.43 16.81 -2.63
C SER A 40 50.65 18.17 -2.75
N PRO A 41 50.92 19.19 -1.89
CA PRO A 41 50.68 19.24 -0.44
C PRO A 41 50.01 20.56 0.08
N ARG A 42 49.64 20.55 1.38
CA ARG A 42 49.07 21.60 2.28
C ARG A 42 47.56 21.42 2.48
N SER A 43 47.02 21.28 3.68
CA SER A 43 47.43 21.67 5.03
C SER A 43 46.77 20.73 6.05
N GLN A 44 47.42 20.49 7.19
CA GLN A 44 46.87 19.67 8.28
C GLN A 44 45.65 20.35 8.95
N PRO A 45 44.77 19.56 9.58
CA PRO A 45 44.35 19.92 10.93
C PRO A 45 44.37 18.74 11.92
N SER A 46 44.94 19.05 13.09
CA SER A 46 44.63 18.61 14.48
C SER A 46 44.39 17.12 14.81
N PRO A 47 45.00 16.58 15.89
CA PRO A 47 44.77 15.19 16.30
C PRO A 47 43.44 15.02 17.05
N CYS A 48 42.67 14.00 16.68
CA CYS A 48 41.53 13.50 17.45
C CYS A 48 41.99 12.85 18.77
N PRO A 49 41.24 13.00 19.88
CA PRO A 49 41.57 12.36 21.14
C PRO A 49 41.36 10.83 21.04
N THR A 50 42.37 10.08 21.49
CA THR A 50 42.34 8.62 21.61
C THR A 50 41.48 8.20 22.80
N ALA A 51 40.19 7.99 22.56
CA ALA A 51 39.34 7.20 23.47
C ALA A 51 39.22 5.76 22.94
N PRO A 52 39.26 4.73 23.82
CA PRO A 52 39.26 3.34 23.40
C PRO A 52 37.94 2.93 22.73
N LEU A 53 38.05 2.22 21.61
CA LEU A 53 36.98 1.66 20.74
C LEU A 53 35.95 0.75 21.45
N SER A 54 36.07 0.53 22.76
CA SER A 54 35.25 -0.41 23.51
C SER A 54 33.88 0.11 23.95
N LEU A 55 33.59 1.42 23.83
CA LEU A 55 32.32 1.99 24.31
C LEU A 55 31.30 2.36 23.24
N TYR A 56 31.64 2.24 21.95
CA TYR A 56 30.71 2.60 20.86
C TYR A 56 29.96 1.41 20.21
N LEU A 57 30.35 0.17 20.51
CA LEU A 57 29.74 -1.02 19.88
C LEU A 57 28.49 -1.57 20.60
N SER A 58 28.10 -1.01 21.76
CA SER A 58 26.93 -1.51 22.52
C SER A 58 25.62 -0.74 22.33
N ARG A 59 25.55 0.26 21.45
CA ARG A 59 24.31 1.06 21.27
C ARG A 59 23.75 1.19 19.85
N CYS A 60 24.42 0.63 18.84
CA CYS A 60 23.92 0.69 17.45
C CYS A 60 23.51 -0.67 16.86
N ALA A 61 23.51 -1.75 17.65
CA ALA A 61 23.27 -3.09 17.14
C ALA A 61 21.80 -3.58 17.03
N PRO A 62 20.74 -2.95 17.61
CA PRO A 62 19.39 -3.50 17.41
C PRO A 62 18.57 -2.82 16.29
N LEU A 63 19.01 -1.69 15.73
CA LEU A 63 18.15 -0.87 14.85
C LEU A 63 18.17 -1.24 13.35
N THR A 64 19.10 -2.09 12.90
CA THR A 64 19.17 -2.52 11.49
C THR A 64 18.53 -3.89 11.24
N LEU A 65 18.33 -4.71 12.28
CA LEU A 65 17.70 -6.02 12.19
C LEU A 65 16.18 -5.98 12.43
N ALA A 66 15.68 -4.99 13.17
CA ALA A 66 14.25 -4.82 13.43
C ALA A 66 13.38 -4.69 12.15
N PRO A 67 13.75 -3.89 11.13
CA PRO A 67 12.90 -3.76 9.94
C PRO A 67 12.91 -5.02 9.05
N LEU A 68 14.04 -5.74 8.97
CA LEU A 68 14.15 -6.99 8.21
C LEU A 68 13.44 -8.17 8.89
N ALA A 69 13.53 -8.25 10.22
CA ALA A 69 12.80 -9.23 11.01
C ALA A 69 11.28 -8.96 11.00
N ALA A 70 10.85 -7.68 11.07
CA ALA A 70 9.44 -7.32 10.94
C ALA A 70 8.90 -7.60 9.53
N PHE A 71 9.68 -7.33 8.48
CA PHE A 71 9.30 -7.67 7.10
C PHE A 71 9.20 -9.17 6.87
N SER A 72 10.07 -9.96 7.51
CA SER A 72 10.02 -11.42 7.44
C SER A 72 8.86 -11.99 8.27
N LEU A 73 8.56 -11.41 9.43
CA LEU A 73 7.41 -11.79 10.27
C LEU A 73 6.06 -11.48 9.59
N LEU A 74 5.96 -10.40 8.82
CA LEU A 74 4.76 -10.06 8.04
C LEU A 74 4.55 -10.92 6.78
N MET A 75 5.53 -11.75 6.41
CA MET A 75 5.46 -12.58 5.19
C MET A 75 5.51 -14.08 5.49
N PHE A 76 5.69 -14.46 6.76
CA PHE A 76 5.90 -15.84 7.22
C PHE A 76 5.16 -16.10 8.55
N ASP A 77 3.93 -15.61 8.71
CA ASP A 77 3.04 -16.15 9.73
C ASP A 77 2.49 -17.51 9.22
N PRO A 78 2.61 -18.62 9.97
CA PRO A 78 2.05 -19.91 9.54
C PRO A 78 0.50 -19.93 9.42
N GLY A 79 -0.20 -18.84 9.77
CA GLY A 79 -1.61 -18.59 9.44
C GLY A 79 -1.84 -17.68 8.21
N ASP A 80 -0.78 -17.17 7.57
CA ASP A 80 -0.85 -16.16 6.52
C ASP A 80 -1.12 -16.78 5.15
N ALA A 81 -2.37 -16.70 4.70
CA ALA A 81 -2.63 -16.58 3.28
C ALA A 81 -1.89 -15.31 2.82
N ARG A 82 -0.81 -15.48 2.04
CA ARG A 82 -0.04 -14.45 1.32
C ARG A 82 -0.78 -13.11 1.31
N ALA A 83 -0.24 -12.03 1.86
CA ALA A 83 -0.92 -10.74 1.98
C ALA A 83 -1.70 -10.32 0.71
N GLN A 84 -1.14 -10.60 -0.47
CA GLN A 84 -1.76 -10.38 -1.78
C GLN A 84 -3.03 -11.22 -2.03
N ALA A 85 -3.04 -12.48 -1.59
CA ALA A 85 -4.17 -13.40 -1.74
C ALA A 85 -5.40 -12.94 -0.94
N ASN A 86 -5.20 -12.27 0.21
CA ASN A 86 -6.30 -11.79 1.05
C ASN A 86 -7.19 -10.75 0.33
N TYR A 87 -6.63 -10.02 -0.63
CA TYR A 87 -7.36 -9.08 -1.49
C TYR A 87 -7.36 -9.45 -2.97
N PHE A 88 -6.97 -10.68 -3.31
CA PHE A 88 -7.13 -11.16 -4.67
C PHE A 88 -8.62 -11.35 -5.00
N ARG A 89 -9.06 -10.75 -6.11
CA ARG A 89 -10.45 -10.78 -6.55
C ARG A 89 -10.53 -11.03 -8.04
N ASP A 90 -10.77 -12.29 -8.41
CA ASP A 90 -11.09 -12.66 -9.80
C ASP A 90 -12.52 -12.20 -10.14
N PRO A 91 -12.71 -11.29 -11.11
CA PRO A 91 -14.03 -10.76 -11.47
C PRO A 91 -15.02 -11.84 -11.94
N THR A 92 -14.52 -12.96 -12.45
CA THR A 92 -15.35 -14.08 -12.93
C THR A 92 -15.78 -15.04 -11.83
N LYS A 93 -15.24 -14.91 -10.61
CA LYS A 93 -15.42 -15.86 -9.50
C LYS A 93 -15.94 -15.22 -8.21
N THR A 94 -16.39 -13.97 -8.26
CA THR A 94 -16.89 -13.21 -7.11
C THR A 94 -18.09 -13.86 -6.40
N ASN A 95 -18.89 -14.66 -7.11
CA ASN A 95 -20.02 -15.41 -6.52
C ASN A 95 -19.68 -16.87 -6.17
N SER A 96 -18.42 -17.28 -6.33
CA SER A 96 -18.01 -18.66 -6.09
C SER A 96 -17.85 -18.95 -4.60
N THR A 97 -18.21 -20.16 -4.17
CA THR A 97 -18.02 -20.60 -2.78
C THR A 97 -16.57 -20.48 -2.30
N PRO A 98 -15.51 -20.81 -3.09
CA PRO A 98 -14.13 -20.62 -2.65
C PRO A 98 -13.79 -19.17 -2.34
N TYR A 99 -14.20 -18.22 -3.18
CA TYR A 99 -13.95 -16.80 -2.93
C TYR A 99 -14.68 -16.31 -1.68
N LEU A 100 -15.98 -16.54 -1.57
CA LEU A 100 -16.78 -16.08 -0.43
C LEU A 100 -16.37 -16.73 0.90
N ARG A 101 -15.82 -17.96 0.88
CA ARG A 101 -15.39 -18.66 2.10
C ARG A 101 -14.01 -18.22 2.58
N HIS A 102 -13.09 -17.88 1.67
CA HIS A 102 -11.67 -17.73 2.00
C HIS A 102 -11.10 -16.32 1.76
N SER A 103 -11.80 -15.43 1.05
CA SER A 103 -11.32 -14.08 0.82
C SER A 103 -11.63 -13.17 2.01
N GLU A 104 -10.59 -12.57 2.59
CA GLU A 104 -10.75 -11.53 3.61
C GLU A 104 -11.37 -10.27 3.01
N LEU A 105 -11.00 -9.91 1.78
CA LEU A 105 -11.61 -8.81 1.04
C LEU A 105 -13.12 -9.01 0.86
N ALA A 106 -13.57 -10.22 0.52
CA ALA A 106 -15.01 -10.51 0.42
C ALA A 106 -15.73 -10.26 1.75
N LYS A 107 -15.13 -10.63 2.88
CA LYS A 107 -15.70 -10.37 4.22
C LYS A 107 -15.77 -8.88 4.51
N TRP A 108 -14.66 -8.16 4.36
CA TRP A 108 -14.60 -6.71 4.62
C TRP A 108 -15.56 -5.90 3.74
N ASN A 109 -15.79 -6.33 2.51
CA ASN A 109 -16.73 -5.71 1.58
C ASN A 109 -18.20 -6.14 1.80
N GLY A 110 -18.49 -6.99 2.79
CA GLY A 110 -19.85 -7.49 3.04
C GLY A 110 -20.39 -8.38 1.90
N GLU A 111 -19.51 -9.05 1.16
CA GLU A 111 -19.88 -9.91 0.04
C GLU A 111 -20.37 -11.30 0.51
N THR A 112 -19.98 -11.72 1.72
CA THR A 112 -20.25 -13.06 2.28
C THR A 112 -21.66 -13.25 2.86
N GLY A 113 -22.40 -12.15 3.07
CA GLY A 113 -23.71 -12.17 3.72
C GLY A 113 -23.64 -12.16 5.26
N GLU A 114 -22.46 -11.98 5.84
CA GLU A 114 -22.27 -11.77 7.27
C GLU A 114 -22.87 -10.44 7.74
N ASP A 115 -23.18 -10.34 9.04
CA ASP A 115 -23.70 -9.10 9.62
C ASP A 115 -22.62 -8.01 9.67
N MET A 116 -22.77 -6.99 8.81
CA MET A 116 -21.87 -5.85 8.73
C MET A 116 -22.19 -4.72 9.72
N SER A 117 -23.15 -4.89 10.64
CA SER A 117 -23.60 -3.85 11.57
C SER A 117 -22.45 -3.21 12.38
N ALA A 118 -21.59 -4.03 12.98
CA ALA A 118 -20.42 -3.57 13.73
C ALA A 118 -19.39 -2.87 12.84
N HIS A 119 -19.16 -3.39 11.62
CA HIS A 119 -18.25 -2.79 10.65
C HIS A 119 -18.74 -1.42 10.20
N LYS A 120 -20.04 -1.29 9.87
CA LYS A 120 -20.68 -0.02 9.53
C LYS A 120 -20.59 0.98 10.68
N ALA A 121 -20.87 0.54 11.91
CA ALA A 121 -20.77 1.39 13.09
C ALA A 121 -19.34 1.90 13.32
N ASN A 122 -18.32 1.08 13.03
CA ASN A 122 -16.92 1.48 13.10
C ASN A 122 -16.54 2.42 11.95
N TRP A 123 -16.92 2.10 10.72
CA TRP A 123 -16.70 2.94 9.54
C TRP A 123 -17.28 4.34 9.72
N ALA A 124 -18.48 4.43 10.28
CA ALA A 124 -19.18 5.69 10.54
C ALA A 124 -18.45 6.61 11.55
N LYS A 125 -17.56 6.08 12.39
CA LYS A 125 -16.75 6.89 13.35
C LYS A 125 -15.72 7.75 12.63
N THR A 126 -15.26 7.33 11.45
CA THR A 126 -14.32 8.11 10.66
C THR A 126 -14.98 9.41 10.19
N GLN A 127 -14.28 10.53 10.39
CA GLN A 127 -14.78 11.85 10.03
C GLN A 127 -14.57 12.16 8.56
N ARG A 128 -13.44 11.72 8.00
CA ARG A 128 -13.05 11.96 6.61
C ARG A 128 -12.28 10.78 6.06
N PHE A 129 -12.62 10.41 4.83
CA PHE A 129 -11.88 9.46 4.02
C PHE A 129 -11.30 10.22 2.83
N VAL A 130 -10.00 10.14 2.65
CA VAL A 130 -9.31 10.74 1.51
C VAL A 130 -8.77 9.61 0.65
N TRP A 131 -9.37 9.44 -0.51
CA TRP A 131 -8.98 8.48 -1.53
C TRP A 131 -8.11 9.21 -2.54
N VAL A 132 -6.92 8.69 -2.79
CA VAL A 132 -5.97 9.29 -3.72
C VAL A 132 -5.68 8.27 -4.81
N MET A 133 -5.78 8.70 -6.07
CA MET A 133 -5.51 7.87 -7.24
C MET A 133 -4.41 8.45 -8.14
N GLY A 134 -3.41 7.65 -8.49
CA GLY A 134 -2.37 8.03 -9.46
C GLY A 134 -2.88 7.84 -10.88
N THR A 135 -3.01 8.90 -11.69
CA THR A 135 -3.64 8.82 -13.03
C THR A 135 -2.87 8.00 -14.06
N GLU A 136 -1.65 7.56 -13.74
CA GLU A 136 -0.80 6.76 -14.61
C GLU A 136 -0.43 5.42 -13.95
N ASP A 137 -1.08 5.02 -12.85
CA ASP A 137 -0.77 3.77 -12.14
C ASP A 137 -0.89 2.52 -13.04
N THR A 138 0.19 1.75 -13.10
CA THR A 138 0.29 0.46 -13.82
C THR A 138 0.37 -0.78 -12.91
N MET A 139 0.34 -0.59 -11.59
CA MET A 139 0.46 -1.63 -10.57
C MET A 139 -0.90 -2.08 -10.00
N VAL A 140 -1.86 -1.18 -9.91
CA VAL A 140 -3.24 -1.47 -9.46
C VAL A 140 -4.13 -1.71 -10.68
N TRP A 141 -4.87 -2.82 -10.69
CA TRP A 141 -5.82 -3.12 -11.75
C TRP A 141 -7.20 -3.51 -11.21
N PRO A 142 -8.28 -2.84 -11.65
CA PRO A 142 -8.27 -1.58 -12.41
C PRO A 142 -7.76 -0.45 -11.52
N ARG A 143 -6.99 0.50 -12.07
CA ARG A 143 -6.49 1.67 -11.32
C ARG A 143 -7.61 2.43 -10.61
N GLU A 144 -8.76 2.56 -11.26
CA GLU A 144 -9.94 3.22 -10.70
C GLU A 144 -10.44 2.55 -9.39
N GLY A 145 -9.97 1.34 -9.08
CA GLY A 145 -10.16 0.65 -7.80
C GLY A 145 -9.62 1.44 -6.59
N GLU A 146 -8.61 2.30 -6.77
CA GLU A 146 -8.14 3.25 -5.74
C GLU A 146 -9.25 4.22 -5.30
N HIS A 147 -10.24 4.44 -6.18
CA HIS A 147 -11.47 5.21 -5.94
C HIS A 147 -12.73 4.32 -5.91
N TRP A 148 -12.60 3.07 -5.44
CA TRP A 148 -13.71 2.13 -5.22
C TRP A 148 -14.47 1.70 -6.49
N ALA A 149 -13.89 1.84 -7.67
CA ALA A 149 -14.41 1.21 -8.88
C ALA A 149 -14.20 -0.32 -8.86
N ALA A 150 -14.87 -1.02 -9.77
CA ALA A 150 -14.74 -2.47 -9.93
C ALA A 150 -14.58 -2.83 -11.40
N PRO A 151 -14.05 -4.00 -11.76
CA PRO A 151 -14.23 -4.54 -13.11
C PRO A 151 -15.71 -4.70 -13.47
N THR A 152 -16.06 -4.51 -14.75
CA THR A 152 -17.42 -4.74 -15.24
C THR A 152 -17.78 -6.22 -15.27
N ASP A 153 -19.09 -6.50 -15.31
CA ASP A 153 -19.65 -7.85 -15.51
C ASP A 153 -19.32 -8.44 -16.91
N LYS A 154 -18.86 -7.61 -17.84
CA LYS A 154 -18.42 -8.00 -19.18
C LYS A 154 -16.98 -8.53 -19.22
N TYR A 155 -16.24 -8.48 -18.11
CA TYR A 155 -14.92 -9.09 -18.02
C TYR A 155 -14.98 -10.59 -18.37
N PRO A 156 -14.01 -11.14 -19.14
CA PRO A 156 -12.76 -10.53 -19.63
C PRO A 156 -12.86 -9.86 -21.01
N LYS A 157 -14.06 -9.73 -21.59
CA LYS A 157 -14.24 -9.12 -22.93
C LYS A 157 -14.10 -7.61 -22.91
N ASP A 158 -14.37 -7.00 -21.76
CA ASP A 158 -14.25 -5.57 -21.50
C ASP A 158 -13.40 -5.39 -20.23
N LEU A 159 -12.32 -4.61 -20.35
CA LEU A 159 -11.39 -4.33 -19.26
C LEU A 159 -11.66 -2.97 -18.60
N SER A 160 -12.75 -2.29 -18.97
CA SER A 160 -13.17 -1.05 -18.33
C SER A 160 -13.58 -1.26 -16.87
N ALA A 161 -13.56 -0.15 -16.13
CA ALA A 161 -14.00 -0.11 -14.75
C ALA A 161 -15.44 0.41 -14.64
N LEU A 162 -16.25 -0.32 -13.87
CA LEU A 162 -17.52 0.09 -13.33
C LEU A 162 -17.31 1.17 -12.25
N PRO A 163 -17.83 2.39 -12.41
CA PRO A 163 -17.65 3.47 -11.43
C PRO A 163 -18.21 3.09 -10.05
N MET A 164 -17.62 3.62 -8.97
CA MET A 164 -18.02 3.36 -7.58
C MET A 164 -19.53 3.35 -7.37
N LYS A 165 -20.26 4.34 -7.90
CA LYS A 165 -21.72 4.48 -7.69
C LYS A 165 -22.58 3.36 -8.29
N GLN A 166 -22.01 2.57 -9.20
CA GLN A 166 -22.69 1.45 -9.84
C GLN A 166 -22.28 0.10 -9.25
N THR A 167 -21.27 0.07 -8.38
CA THR A 167 -20.81 -1.14 -7.71
C THR A 167 -21.82 -1.61 -6.67
N ARG A 168 -21.83 -2.93 -6.41
CA ARG A 168 -22.68 -3.54 -5.39
C ARG A 168 -22.45 -2.97 -3.99
N TRP A 169 -21.20 -2.78 -3.60
CA TRP A 169 -20.88 -2.28 -2.26
C TRP A 169 -21.41 -0.88 -2.00
N TYR A 170 -21.54 -0.07 -3.05
CA TYR A 170 -22.14 1.25 -2.98
C TYR A 170 -23.68 1.19 -3.04
N THR A 171 -24.26 0.47 -4.01
CA THR A 171 -25.72 0.44 -4.21
C THR A 171 -26.46 -0.24 -3.07
N GLU A 172 -25.87 -1.27 -2.46
CA GLU A 172 -26.39 -1.95 -1.26
C GLU A 172 -25.84 -1.36 0.04
N ASP A 173 -24.93 -0.39 -0.03
CA ASP A 173 -24.23 0.21 1.10
C ASP A 173 -23.68 -0.84 2.09
N THR A 174 -23.05 -1.89 1.56
CA THR A 174 -22.64 -3.11 2.28
C THR A 174 -21.86 -2.86 3.57
N PHE A 175 -20.95 -1.87 3.57
CA PHE A 175 -20.11 -1.51 4.72
C PHE A 175 -20.17 -0.02 5.10
N GLY A 176 -21.01 0.79 4.43
CA GLY A 176 -21.20 2.21 4.75
C GLY A 176 -20.52 3.21 3.81
N LEU A 177 -20.05 2.79 2.63
CA LEU A 177 -19.42 3.67 1.65
C LEU A 177 -20.36 4.77 1.14
N ARG A 178 -21.60 4.41 0.79
CA ARG A 178 -22.62 5.37 0.33
C ARG A 178 -23.04 6.27 1.48
N THR A 179 -23.29 5.70 2.65
CA THR A 179 -23.61 6.48 3.86
C THR A 179 -22.53 7.53 4.15
N ALA A 180 -21.24 7.18 3.98
CA ALA A 180 -20.14 8.14 4.13
C ALA A 180 -20.10 9.21 3.02
N GLU A 181 -20.42 8.86 1.76
CA GLU A 181 -20.50 9.84 0.67
C GLU A 181 -21.64 10.84 0.90
N GLU A 182 -22.83 10.35 1.24
CA GLU A 182 -24.02 11.18 1.52
C GLU A 182 -23.82 12.10 2.72
N ALA A 183 -23.02 11.67 3.70
CA ALA A 183 -22.60 12.48 4.83
C ALA A 183 -21.44 13.45 4.51
N GLY A 184 -20.98 13.52 3.25
CA GLY A 184 -19.90 14.41 2.81
C GLY A 184 -18.52 14.03 3.37
N LYS A 185 -18.29 12.76 3.71
CA LYS A 185 -17.05 12.29 4.35
C LYS A 185 -16.01 11.75 3.35
N ASN A 186 -16.41 11.42 2.12
CA ASN A 186 -15.51 10.90 1.09
C ASN A 186 -14.95 12.05 0.24
N PHE A 187 -13.63 12.16 0.20
CA PHE A 187 -12.89 13.10 -0.63
C PHE A 187 -12.02 12.30 -1.61
N PHE A 188 -12.04 12.69 -2.87
CA PHE A 188 -11.31 12.02 -3.95
C PHE A 188 -10.30 12.99 -4.55
N GLU A 189 -9.02 12.61 -4.52
CA GLU A 189 -7.91 13.38 -5.06
C GLU A 189 -7.21 12.56 -6.14
N THR A 190 -6.56 13.23 -7.07
CA THR A 190 -5.71 12.57 -8.06
C THR A 190 -4.37 13.27 -8.15
N PHE A 191 -3.34 12.53 -8.54
CA PHE A 191 -2.06 13.09 -8.94
C PHE A 191 -1.64 12.51 -10.28
N LYS A 192 -0.86 13.28 -11.03
CA LYS A 192 -0.30 12.80 -12.28
C LYS A 192 0.97 12.00 -12.00
N GLY A 193 0.85 10.68 -11.99
CA GLY A 193 2.00 9.79 -11.85
C GLY A 193 1.62 8.33 -11.69
N GLU A 194 2.66 7.50 -11.72
CA GLU A 194 2.63 6.06 -11.46
C GLU A 194 2.34 5.74 -9.98
N HIS A 195 2.22 4.45 -9.68
CA HIS A 195 1.93 3.93 -8.34
C HIS A 195 2.74 4.61 -7.23
N ILE A 196 2.05 5.27 -6.31
CA ILE A 196 2.58 6.03 -5.16
C ILE A 196 3.66 7.08 -5.50
N ARG A 197 3.79 7.50 -6.77
CA ARG A 197 4.78 8.48 -7.23
C ARG A 197 4.29 9.93 -7.13
N PHE A 198 3.61 10.27 -6.05
CA PHE A 198 3.28 11.67 -5.74
C PHE A 198 4.49 12.37 -5.08
N THR A 199 4.50 13.69 -5.16
CA THR A 199 5.51 14.54 -4.53
C THR A 199 5.18 14.81 -3.06
N GLU A 200 6.20 15.17 -2.28
CA GLU A 200 5.99 15.60 -0.89
C GLU A 200 5.06 16.84 -0.81
N ALA A 201 5.13 17.73 -1.80
CA ALA A 201 4.26 18.91 -1.88
C ALA A 201 2.78 18.51 -2.06
N GLU A 202 2.47 17.55 -2.92
CA GLU A 202 1.11 17.02 -3.08
C GLU A 202 0.60 16.36 -1.80
N LEU A 203 1.45 15.56 -1.13
CA LEU A 203 1.10 14.96 0.16
C LEU A 203 0.78 16.04 1.21
N GLN A 204 1.66 17.04 1.36
CA GLN A 204 1.44 18.15 2.30
C GLN A 204 0.17 18.92 1.97
N GLN A 205 -0.12 19.15 0.69
CA GLN A 205 -1.34 19.81 0.24
C GLN A 205 -2.60 19.03 0.66
N TRP A 206 -2.64 17.70 0.48
CA TRP A 206 -3.79 16.90 0.92
C TRP A 206 -3.96 16.89 2.44
N LEU A 207 -2.84 16.82 3.18
CA LEU A 207 -2.87 16.86 4.64
C LEU A 207 -3.45 18.18 5.15
N VAL A 208 -2.97 19.31 4.63
CA VAL A 208 -3.48 20.63 5.00
C VAL A 208 -4.94 20.80 4.58
N LYS A 209 -5.31 20.38 3.36
CA LYS A 209 -6.67 20.54 2.84
C LYS A 209 -7.73 19.80 3.66
N HIS A 210 -7.40 18.62 4.19
CA HIS A 210 -8.40 17.70 4.77
C HIS A 210 -8.30 17.53 6.28
N PHE A 211 -7.15 17.79 6.89
CA PHE A 211 -6.89 17.47 8.30
C PHE A 211 -6.43 18.64 9.17
N VAL A 212 -6.19 19.82 8.59
CA VAL A 212 -5.84 21.06 9.28
C VAL A 212 -6.95 22.07 9.09
#